data_AF-A0AAV6TR05-F1
#
_entry.id   AF-A0AAV6TR05-F1
#
_cell.length_a   1.000
_cell.length_b   1.000
_cell.length_c   1.000
_cell.angle_alpha   90.00
_cell.angle_beta   90.00
_cell.angle_gamma   90.00
#
_symmetry.space_group_name_H-M   'P 1'
#
loop_
_entity.id
_entity.type
_entity.pdbx_description
1 polymer ?
#
loop_
_entity_poly.entity_id
_entity_poly.type
_entity_poly.pdbx_seq_one_letter_code
_entity_poly.pdbx_strand_id
1 'polypeptide(L)'
;MADMKSPSSMRLEGNVAENWAKFKQRFTFYLEATEKTSKPDKTKVALLLGIMGEDCIEIYNNFKLSDEDSQKFDTVIDRFDKHFAPSTNTVIARYKFFNCRQQPSESIDSFINNLKTLAKDCKFEDQEESLVRDLLIMGIKDVNVKEKLLIDSELNLDKAINYCRAKETSQNEIKLMQEGGNSLKTEINAVKYNKKNTKPMVLDASSAFLQIPLAEESSKLCTIATPFGRYCFCRLPYGLASSPEVYQKAIDNIFSGLEGILVYIDDILVYGKTEEEHDIRLKSVLDMARKQGLNLSKEKSQIKVNSVKYLGYNLTSEGLSVNVDKIKAISEYKSPENKAELQREEAIYVADALSRAPGSDVLNTPFLEAGAATVHAVLTSSKEKTEQLQQATEEDPELSMVKTYLKEGWPSSIQHLTPEVRPYWNIKSEIHHYEGLLFLGRRTIIPKAMREEVLMKLHVAHQGITSCQRKAKNTLYWPNLMEDIKKMVECCQTCQAYQRSNTRQPLIPHEVPTLPWENIGIDFLYVNGDEFLQVIDYHSKFIEVKKVSSKTAEYIVSALKQIFRTHGIPR
;
A
#
# COMPACT_ATOMS: atom_id res chain seq x y z
N MET A 1 57.04 -27.68 -30.23
CA MET A 1 56.00 -27.35 -29.23
C MET A 1 54.69 -27.22 -29.99
N ALA A 2 53.64 -27.94 -29.60
CA ALA A 2 52.38 -27.96 -30.35
C ALA A 2 51.79 -26.55 -30.44
N ASP A 3 51.34 -26.14 -31.63
CA ASP A 3 50.74 -24.82 -31.88
C ASP A 3 49.55 -24.61 -30.95
N MET A 4 49.77 -23.85 -29.87
CA MET A 4 48.71 -23.51 -28.94
C MET A 4 47.72 -22.62 -29.66
N LYS A 5 46.47 -23.09 -29.79
CA LYS A 5 45.40 -22.36 -30.45
C LYS A 5 45.22 -20.99 -29.79
N SER A 6 45.11 -19.95 -30.61
CA SER A 6 44.80 -18.61 -30.13
C SER A 6 43.48 -18.63 -29.32
N PRO A 7 43.35 -17.78 -28.29
CA PRO A 7 42.09 -17.62 -27.57
C PRO A 7 40.94 -17.31 -28.53
N SER A 8 39.73 -17.73 -28.19
CA SER A 8 38.54 -17.29 -28.90
C SER A 8 38.38 -15.77 -28.75
N SER A 9 37.82 -15.10 -29.76
CA SER A 9 37.55 -13.67 -29.75
C SER A 9 36.69 -13.21 -28.56
N MET A 10 36.73 -11.90 -28.31
CA MET A 10 35.93 -11.26 -27.27
C MET A 10 34.44 -11.37 -27.64
N ARG A 11 33.62 -11.77 -26.67
CA ARG A 11 32.16 -11.86 -26.85
C ARG A 11 31.51 -10.62 -26.27
N LEU A 12 30.87 -9.82 -27.13
CA LEU A 12 30.17 -8.59 -26.76
C LEU A 12 28.68 -8.81 -26.42
N GLU A 13 28.18 -10.04 -26.53
CA GLU A 13 26.82 -10.41 -26.14
C GLU A 13 26.75 -10.96 -24.70
N GLY A 14 25.64 -10.68 -24.00
CA GLY A 14 25.43 -11.16 -22.63
C GLY A 14 26.17 -10.32 -21.56
N ASN A 15 26.74 -10.97 -20.55
CA ASN A 15 27.48 -10.27 -19.49
C ASN A 15 28.88 -9.85 -19.98
N VAL A 16 28.96 -8.68 -20.62
CA VAL A 16 30.18 -8.17 -21.27
C VAL A 16 31.35 -8.00 -20.28
N ALA A 17 31.07 -7.62 -19.04
CA ALA A 17 32.10 -7.44 -18.01
C ALA A 17 32.75 -8.77 -17.60
N GLU A 18 31.94 -9.81 -17.40
CA GLU A 18 32.42 -11.16 -17.10
C GLU A 18 33.14 -11.78 -18.31
N ASN A 19 32.62 -11.54 -19.51
CA ASN A 19 33.26 -11.97 -20.76
C ASN A 19 34.64 -11.31 -20.92
N TRP A 20 34.78 -10.02 -20.59
CA TRP A 20 36.05 -9.30 -20.64
C TRP A 20 37.06 -9.87 -19.65
N ALA A 21 36.65 -10.10 -18.40
CA ALA A 21 37.51 -10.72 -17.39
C ALA A 21 38.02 -12.10 -17.84
N LYS A 22 37.13 -12.95 -18.37
CA LYS A 22 37.49 -14.28 -18.90
C LYS A 22 38.37 -14.20 -20.15
N PHE A 23 38.14 -13.22 -21.03
CA PHE A 23 38.98 -13.02 -22.21
C PHE A 23 40.38 -12.55 -21.82
N LYS A 24 40.49 -11.51 -21.00
CA LYS A 24 41.76 -10.97 -20.50
C LYS A 24 42.60 -12.06 -19.85
N GLN A 25 41.99 -12.88 -18.99
CA GLN A 25 42.68 -14.01 -18.35
C GLN A 25 43.20 -15.03 -19.38
N ARG A 26 42.38 -15.43 -20.36
CA ARG A 26 42.80 -16.36 -21.43
C ARG A 26 43.90 -15.77 -22.31
N PHE A 27 43.86 -14.46 -22.58
CA PHE A 27 44.88 -13.77 -23.35
C PHE A 27 46.21 -13.68 -22.58
N THR A 28 46.20 -13.42 -21.27
CA THR A 28 47.39 -13.47 -20.43
C THR A 28 48.01 -14.87 -20.44
N PHE A 29 47.21 -15.93 -20.24
CA PHE A 29 47.69 -17.30 -20.34
C PHE A 29 48.25 -17.62 -21.73
N TYR A 30 47.68 -17.07 -22.79
CA TYR A 30 48.22 -17.21 -24.13
C TYR A 30 49.58 -16.53 -24.30
N LEU A 31 49.76 -15.31 -23.78
CA LEU A 31 51.05 -14.63 -23.84
C LEU A 31 52.13 -15.39 -23.05
N GLU A 32 51.78 -15.91 -21.87
CA GLU A 32 52.69 -16.68 -21.02
C GLU A 32 53.09 -18.01 -21.67
N ALA A 33 52.11 -18.80 -22.10
CA ALA A 33 52.36 -20.12 -22.67
C ALA A 33 53.02 -20.07 -24.06
N THR A 34 52.95 -18.94 -24.76
CA THR A 34 53.66 -18.72 -26.04
C THR A 34 54.96 -17.93 -25.88
N GLU A 35 55.39 -17.65 -24.64
CA GLU A 35 56.60 -16.87 -24.31
C GLU A 35 56.61 -15.46 -24.94
N LYS A 36 55.43 -14.93 -25.30
CA LYS A 36 55.26 -13.60 -25.91
C LYS A 36 55.16 -12.47 -24.88
N THR A 37 55.20 -12.79 -23.59
CA THR A 37 55.26 -11.81 -22.49
C THR A 37 56.45 -10.87 -22.57
N SER A 38 57.57 -11.29 -23.16
CA SER A 38 58.79 -10.47 -23.34
C SER A 38 58.78 -9.56 -24.57
N LYS A 39 57.75 -9.64 -25.43
CA LYS A 39 57.67 -8.85 -26.67
C LYS A 39 57.42 -7.36 -26.39
N PRO A 40 57.79 -6.46 -27.33
CA PRO A 40 57.48 -5.03 -27.21
C PRO A 40 55.97 -4.80 -27.08
N ASP A 41 55.59 -3.79 -26.31
CA ASP A 41 54.18 -3.49 -26.02
C ASP A 41 53.34 -3.26 -27.27
N LYS A 42 53.88 -2.57 -28.27
CA LYS A 42 53.25 -2.40 -29.59
C LYS A 42 52.85 -3.74 -30.23
N THR A 43 53.70 -4.76 -30.09
CA THR A 43 53.43 -6.11 -30.60
C THR A 43 52.35 -6.81 -29.78
N LYS A 44 52.35 -6.62 -28.45
CA LYS A 44 51.29 -7.15 -27.57
C LYS A 44 49.92 -6.51 -27.86
N VAL A 45 49.87 -5.20 -28.11
CA VAL A 45 48.65 -4.47 -28.50
C VAL A 45 48.13 -4.96 -29.85
N ALA A 46 49.01 -5.14 -30.85
CA ALA A 46 48.61 -5.68 -32.15
C ALA A 46 48.06 -7.11 -32.03
N LEU A 47 48.68 -7.97 -31.21
CA LEU A 47 48.18 -9.32 -30.94
C LEU A 47 46.83 -9.31 -30.21
N LEU A 48 46.66 -8.40 -29.25
CA LEU A 48 45.41 -8.21 -28.51
C LEU A 48 44.28 -7.84 -29.47
N LEU A 49 44.43 -6.78 -30.26
CA LEU A 49 43.42 -6.31 -31.21
C LEU A 49 43.12 -7.34 -32.30
N GLY A 50 44.14 -8.04 -32.80
CA GLY A 50 43.96 -9.09 -33.80
C GLY A 50 43.18 -10.31 -33.30
N ILE A 51 43.23 -10.60 -31.99
CA ILE A 51 42.49 -11.72 -31.39
C ILE A 51 41.11 -11.28 -30.87
N MET A 52 40.95 -10.02 -30.43
CA MET A 52 39.69 -9.51 -29.89
C MET A 52 38.55 -9.46 -30.92
N GLY A 53 38.86 -9.19 -32.19
CA GLY A 53 37.90 -9.12 -33.29
C GLY A 53 37.55 -7.69 -33.72
N GLU A 54 36.87 -7.57 -34.86
CA GLU A 54 36.60 -6.28 -35.55
C GLU A 54 35.84 -5.27 -34.67
N ASP A 55 34.79 -5.70 -33.97
CA ASP A 55 34.00 -4.81 -33.10
C ASP A 55 34.84 -4.17 -31.98
N CYS A 56 35.84 -4.89 -31.46
CA CYS A 56 36.73 -4.37 -30.42
C CYS A 56 37.77 -3.39 -30.98
N ILE A 57 38.10 -3.48 -32.28
CA ILE A 57 38.94 -2.51 -32.97
C ILE A 57 38.18 -1.19 -33.13
N GLU A 58 36.88 -1.23 -33.40
CA GLU A 58 36.04 -0.02 -33.42
C GLU A 58 36.00 0.67 -32.05
N ILE A 59 35.82 -0.11 -30.98
CA ILE A 59 35.87 0.38 -29.59
C ILE A 59 37.23 1.03 -29.30
N TYR A 60 38.33 0.39 -29.70
CA TYR A 60 39.68 0.91 -29.54
C TYR A 60 39.87 2.25 -30.25
N ASN A 61 39.43 2.37 -31.51
CA ASN A 61 39.53 3.60 -32.29
C ASN A 61 38.78 4.77 -31.63
N ASN A 62 37.71 4.48 -30.88
CA ASN A 62 36.94 5.47 -30.14
C ASN A 62 37.62 5.98 -28.86
N PHE A 63 38.69 5.34 -28.37
CA PHE A 63 39.41 5.78 -27.17
C PHE A 63 40.21 7.07 -27.36
N LYS A 64 40.46 7.50 -28.61
CA LYS A 64 41.22 8.72 -28.95
C LYS A 64 42.55 8.81 -28.19
N LEU A 65 43.28 7.71 -28.14
CA LEU A 65 44.61 7.66 -27.52
C LEU A 65 45.63 8.44 -28.34
N SER A 66 46.64 9.00 -27.68
CA SER A 66 47.80 9.58 -28.34
C SER A 66 48.61 8.48 -29.06
N ASP A 67 49.42 8.85 -30.05
CA ASP A 67 50.27 7.89 -30.77
C ASP A 67 51.23 7.14 -29.83
N GLU A 68 51.65 7.78 -28.73
CA GLU A 68 52.50 7.16 -27.71
C GLU A 68 51.71 6.20 -26.80
N ASP A 69 50.50 6.57 -26.38
CA ASP A 69 49.70 5.77 -25.45
C ASP A 69 49.00 4.59 -26.14
N SER A 70 48.71 4.72 -27.44
CA SER A 70 48.18 3.64 -28.29
C SER A 70 49.13 2.44 -28.43
N GLN A 71 50.42 2.63 -28.09
CA GLN A 71 51.46 1.60 -28.20
C GLN A 71 51.83 0.97 -26.84
N LYS A 72 51.29 1.48 -25.73
CA LYS A 72 51.56 0.97 -24.37
C LYS A 72 50.51 -0.07 -23.98
N PHE A 73 50.95 -1.30 -23.72
CA PHE A 73 50.04 -2.42 -23.51
C PHE A 73 49.17 -2.22 -22.26
N ASP A 74 49.77 -1.80 -21.16
CA ASP A 74 49.05 -1.56 -19.90
C ASP A 74 48.04 -0.41 -20.01
N THR A 75 48.37 0.65 -20.75
CA THR A 75 47.47 1.77 -20.98
C THR A 75 46.26 1.37 -21.81
N VAL A 76 46.46 0.54 -22.85
CA VAL A 76 45.36 0.02 -23.69
C VAL A 76 44.48 -0.94 -22.88
N ILE A 77 45.07 -1.82 -22.07
CA ILE A 77 44.34 -2.72 -21.18
C ILE A 77 43.51 -1.94 -20.15
N ASP A 78 44.05 -0.89 -19.53
CA ASP A 78 43.31 -0.03 -18.58
C ASP A 78 42.10 0.66 -19.25
N ARG A 79 42.23 1.10 -20.50
CA ARG A 79 41.10 1.68 -21.24
C ARG A 79 40.00 0.66 -21.50
N PHE A 80 40.36 -0.56 -21.86
CA PHE A 80 39.39 -1.63 -22.02
C PHE A 80 38.79 -2.08 -20.68
N ASP A 81 39.57 -2.13 -19.60
CA ASP A 81 39.08 -2.39 -18.25
C ASP A 81 38.05 -1.34 -17.82
N LYS A 82 38.26 -0.07 -18.15
CA LYS A 82 37.30 1.01 -17.88
C LYS A 82 36.07 0.97 -18.77
N HIS A 83 36.24 0.61 -20.04
CA HIS A 83 35.14 0.53 -21.01
C HIS A 83 34.21 -0.66 -20.73
N PHE A 84 34.78 -1.82 -20.39
CA PHE A 84 34.05 -3.05 -20.08
C PHE A 84 33.88 -3.29 -18.58
N ALA A 85 34.30 -2.34 -17.73
CA ALA A 85 33.93 -2.35 -16.32
C ALA A 85 32.43 -2.59 -16.24
N PRO A 86 31.96 -3.46 -15.33
CA PRO A 86 30.54 -3.57 -15.12
C PRO A 86 30.05 -2.16 -14.78
N SER A 87 29.27 -1.56 -15.66
CA SER A 87 28.42 -0.46 -15.28
C SER A 87 27.36 -1.10 -14.40
N THR A 88 27.72 -1.38 -13.14
CA THR A 88 26.71 -1.45 -12.10
C THR A 88 26.11 -0.07 -12.12
N ASN A 89 25.01 0.02 -12.87
CA ASN A 89 24.21 1.21 -12.89
C ASN A 89 23.83 1.41 -11.43
N THR A 90 24.44 2.42 -10.80
CA THR A 90 24.29 2.69 -9.38
C THR A 90 22.82 2.87 -9.04
N VAL A 91 22.02 3.35 -9.99
CA VAL A 91 20.55 3.43 -9.89
C VAL A 91 19.92 2.04 -9.82
N ILE A 92 20.34 1.08 -10.64
CA ILE A 92 19.83 -0.30 -10.61
C ILE A 92 20.28 -1.04 -9.35
N ALA A 93 21.54 -0.89 -8.93
CA ALA A 93 22.05 -1.46 -7.69
C ALA A 93 21.27 -0.93 -6.48
N ARG A 94 21.09 0.39 -6.40
CA ARG A 94 20.28 1.04 -5.36
C ARG A 94 18.81 0.62 -5.43
N TYR A 95 18.23 0.48 -6.62
CA TYR A 95 16.88 -0.04 -6.78
C TYR A 95 16.74 -1.45 -6.21
N LYS A 96 17.68 -2.36 -6.51
CA LYS A 96 17.69 -3.73 -5.96
C LYS A 96 17.85 -3.72 -4.44
N PHE A 97 18.73 -2.87 -3.91
CA PHE A 97 18.90 -2.67 -2.48
C PHE A 97 17.59 -2.22 -1.82
N PHE A 98 17.02 -1.06 -2.19
CA PHE A 98 15.82 -0.51 -1.54
C PHE A 98 14.56 -1.40 -1.66
N ASN A 99 14.51 -2.30 -2.64
CA ASN A 99 13.41 -3.27 -2.81
C ASN A 99 13.70 -4.66 -2.19
N CYS A 100 14.85 -4.86 -1.56
CA CYS A 100 15.19 -6.13 -0.90
C CYS A 100 14.30 -6.34 0.34
N ARG A 101 13.69 -7.53 0.46
CA ARG A 101 12.83 -7.94 1.58
C ARG A 101 13.12 -9.40 1.93
N GLN A 102 13.05 -9.73 3.23
CA GLN A 102 13.25 -11.09 3.72
C GLN A 102 12.17 -12.02 3.17
N GLN A 103 12.57 -13.14 2.59
CA GLN A 103 11.61 -14.13 2.07
C GLN A 103 11.00 -14.96 3.22
N PRO A 104 9.80 -15.55 3.04
CA PRO A 104 9.08 -16.25 4.12
C PRO A 104 9.90 -17.35 4.82
N SER A 105 10.66 -18.12 4.03
CA SER A 105 11.51 -19.23 4.49
C SER A 105 12.99 -18.86 4.66
N GLU A 106 13.36 -17.60 4.41
CA GLU A 106 14.75 -17.14 4.53
C GLU A 106 15.11 -16.86 5.99
N SER A 107 16.27 -17.37 6.43
CA SER A 107 16.82 -17.09 7.75
C SER A 107 17.31 -15.66 7.85
N ILE A 108 17.39 -15.12 9.07
CA ILE A 108 17.84 -13.75 9.28
C ILE A 108 19.26 -13.54 8.76
N ASP A 109 20.15 -14.52 8.94
CA ASP A 109 21.54 -14.43 8.49
C ASP A 109 21.67 -14.42 6.97
N SER A 110 20.86 -15.22 6.26
CA SER A 110 20.82 -15.18 4.80
C SER A 110 20.40 -13.80 4.30
N PHE A 111 19.36 -13.23 4.93
CA PHE A 111 18.83 -11.92 4.56
C PHE A 111 19.85 -10.80 4.82
N ILE A 112 20.51 -10.79 5.98
CA ILE A 112 21.56 -9.82 6.31
C ILE A 112 22.72 -9.91 5.32
N ASN A 113 23.15 -11.13 4.95
CA ASN A 113 24.23 -11.33 3.99
C ASN A 113 23.85 -10.82 2.59
N ASN A 114 22.60 -11.03 2.17
CA ASN A 114 22.09 -10.50 0.90
C ASN A 114 22.08 -8.96 0.89
N LEU A 115 21.58 -8.33 1.97
CA LEU A 115 21.59 -6.87 2.12
C LEU A 115 23.02 -6.29 2.06
N LYS A 116 23.96 -6.88 2.81
CA LYS A 116 25.37 -6.45 2.79
C LYS A 116 26.03 -6.65 1.43
N THR A 117 25.64 -7.69 0.69
CA THR A 117 26.17 -7.94 -0.66
C THR A 117 25.65 -6.90 -1.65
N LEU A 118 24.35 -6.60 -1.63
CA LEU A 118 23.73 -5.59 -2.50
C LEU A 118 24.27 -4.17 -2.21
N ALA A 119 24.59 -3.86 -0.95
CA ALA A 119 25.11 -2.56 -0.56
C ALA A 119 26.46 -2.22 -1.23
N LYS A 120 27.33 -3.22 -1.43
CA LYS A 120 28.67 -3.04 -2.03
C LYS A 120 28.62 -2.41 -3.43
N ASP A 121 27.63 -2.78 -4.23
CA ASP A 121 27.47 -2.28 -5.60
C ASP A 121 26.78 -0.89 -5.66
N CYS A 122 26.27 -0.39 -4.53
CA CYS A 122 25.48 0.84 -4.46
C CYS A 122 26.30 2.12 -4.27
N LYS A 123 27.58 2.00 -3.89
CA LYS A 123 28.49 3.12 -3.61
C LYS A 123 27.87 4.13 -2.65
N PHE A 124 27.57 3.70 -1.42
CA PHE A 124 26.98 4.53 -0.36
C PHE A 124 27.99 5.28 0.50
N GLU A 125 29.29 5.13 0.21
CA GLU A 125 30.38 5.80 0.93
C GLU A 125 30.29 5.54 2.45
N ASP A 126 30.15 6.57 3.27
CA ASP A 126 30.11 6.52 4.73
C ASP A 126 28.76 6.06 5.31
N GLN A 127 27.69 6.02 4.50
CA GLN A 127 26.34 5.70 4.94
C GLN A 127 25.94 4.23 4.74
N GLU A 128 26.88 3.35 4.37
CA GLU A 128 26.58 1.94 4.11
C GLU A 128 25.93 1.25 5.31
N GLU A 129 26.49 1.40 6.51
CA GLU A 129 25.97 0.73 7.70
C GLU A 129 24.61 1.24 8.16
N SER A 130 24.38 2.56 8.10
CA SER A 130 23.10 3.18 8.48
C SER A 130 21.98 2.74 7.54
N LEU A 131 22.25 2.70 6.23
CA LEU A 131 21.28 2.27 5.23
C LEU A 131 21.00 0.77 5.29
N VAL A 132 22.02 -0.06 5.56
CA VAL A 132 21.81 -1.50 5.77
C VAL A 132 20.96 -1.74 7.02
N ARG A 133 21.18 -0.98 8.10
CA ARG A 133 20.34 -1.04 9.32
C ARG A 133 18.89 -0.68 9.01
N ASP A 134 18.66 0.47 8.36
CA ASP A 134 17.31 0.96 8.08
C ASP A 134 16.55 -0.02 7.18
N LEU A 135 17.23 -0.57 6.17
CA LEU A 135 16.64 -1.51 5.25
C LEU A 135 16.44 -2.91 5.86
N LEU A 136 17.31 -3.33 6.78
CA LEU A 136 17.08 -4.53 7.61
C LEU A 136 15.78 -4.38 8.41
N ILE A 137 15.57 -3.23 9.08
CA ILE A 137 14.35 -2.95 9.84
C ILE A 137 13.14 -2.93 8.91
N MET A 138 13.20 -2.20 7.80
CA MET A 138 12.09 -2.10 6.84
C MET A 138 11.75 -3.45 6.19
N GLY A 139 12.75 -4.29 5.96
CA GLY A 139 12.64 -5.51 5.17
C GLY A 139 12.47 -6.81 5.97
N ILE A 140 12.59 -6.80 7.29
CA ILE A 140 12.38 -7.98 8.13
C ILE A 140 10.91 -8.43 8.13
N LYS A 141 10.68 -9.75 8.16
CA LYS A 141 9.33 -10.33 8.12
C LYS A 141 8.57 -10.24 9.45
N ASP A 142 9.28 -10.31 10.58
CA ASP A 142 8.67 -10.32 11.90
C ASP A 142 8.33 -8.89 12.35
N VAL A 143 7.04 -8.59 12.39
CA VAL A 143 6.50 -7.27 12.76
C VAL A 143 6.86 -6.90 14.20
N ASN A 144 6.90 -7.87 15.13
CA ASN A 144 7.25 -7.60 16.53
C ASN A 144 8.73 -7.23 16.67
N VAL A 145 9.59 -7.84 15.85
CA VAL A 145 11.00 -7.46 15.79
C VAL A 145 11.15 -6.04 15.25
N LYS A 146 10.44 -5.72 14.17
CA LYS A 146 10.41 -4.37 13.58
C LYS A 146 9.96 -3.31 14.60
N GLU A 147 8.85 -3.54 15.30
CA GLU A 147 8.34 -2.62 16.33
C GLU A 147 9.36 -2.39 17.45
N LYS A 148 10.02 -3.45 17.93
CA LYS A 148 11.01 -3.33 18.99
C LYS A 148 12.24 -2.54 18.57
N LEU A 149 12.72 -2.77 17.34
CA LEU A 149 13.88 -2.06 16.79
C LEU A 149 13.58 -0.57 16.58
N LEU A 150 12.35 -0.21 16.16
CA LEU A 150 11.97 1.19 15.92
C LEU A 150 11.85 2.05 17.21
N ILE A 151 11.79 1.41 18.39
CA ILE A 151 11.72 2.11 19.68
C ILE A 151 13.11 2.52 20.19
N ASP A 152 14.18 1.82 19.77
CA ASP A 152 15.54 2.09 20.25
C ASP A 152 16.14 3.32 19.54
N SER A 153 16.24 4.43 20.26
CA SER A 153 16.79 5.70 19.75
C SER A 153 18.30 5.65 19.47
N GLU A 154 19.01 4.68 20.03
CA GLU A 154 20.47 4.50 19.91
C GLU A 154 20.80 3.22 19.12
N LEU A 155 19.89 2.80 18.23
CA LEU A 155 20.03 1.58 17.46
C LEU A 155 21.11 1.72 16.38
N ASN A 156 22.11 0.84 16.42
CA ASN A 156 23.10 0.67 15.36
C ASN A 156 22.92 -0.69 14.67
N LEU A 157 23.63 -0.90 13.55
CA LEU A 157 23.50 -2.11 12.75
C LEU A 157 23.78 -3.38 13.56
N ASP A 158 24.82 -3.38 14.40
CA ASP A 158 25.19 -4.56 15.21
C ASP A 158 24.13 -4.90 16.25
N LYS A 159 23.58 -3.90 16.96
CA LYS A 159 22.47 -4.09 17.90
C LYS A 159 21.25 -4.68 17.19
N ALA A 160 20.91 -4.17 16.00
CA ALA A 160 19.79 -4.67 15.22
C ALA A 160 20.00 -6.14 14.81
N ILE A 161 21.18 -6.48 14.26
CA ILE A 161 21.53 -7.85 13.87
C ILE A 161 21.45 -8.80 15.07
N ASN A 162 22.05 -8.42 16.20
CA ASN A 162 22.08 -9.26 17.39
C ASN A 162 20.68 -9.52 17.94
N TYR A 163 19.81 -8.51 17.97
CA TYR A 163 18.43 -8.68 18.39
C TYR A 163 17.65 -9.61 17.47
N CYS A 164 17.77 -9.43 16.14
CA CYS A 164 17.07 -10.29 15.18
C CYS A 164 17.52 -11.76 15.30
N ARG A 165 18.82 -12.00 15.46
CA ARG A 165 19.38 -13.36 15.68
C ARG A 165 18.85 -13.97 16.97
N ALA A 166 18.93 -13.24 18.09
CA ALA A 166 18.46 -13.74 19.38
C ALA A 166 16.96 -14.11 19.35
N LYS A 167 16.15 -13.32 18.64
CA LYS A 167 14.73 -13.61 18.47
C LYS A 167 14.47 -14.85 17.61
N GLU A 168 15.18 -14.99 16.48
CA GLU A 168 15.03 -16.16 15.60
C GLU A 168 15.46 -17.45 16.31
N THR A 169 16.56 -17.43 17.07
CA THR A 169 16.98 -18.58 17.90
C THR A 169 15.91 -18.96 18.92
N SER A 170 15.38 -17.98 19.68
CA SER A 170 14.34 -18.23 20.67
C SER A 170 13.05 -18.82 20.05
N GLN A 171 12.64 -18.36 18.87
CA GLN A 171 11.48 -18.90 18.16
C GLN A 171 11.70 -20.36 17.71
N ASN A 172 12.90 -20.68 17.23
CA ASN A 172 13.24 -22.05 16.83
C ASN A 172 13.30 -23.01 18.03
N GLU A 173 13.84 -22.56 19.17
CA GLU A 173 13.86 -23.35 20.41
C GLU A 173 12.45 -23.64 20.92
N ILE A 174 11.56 -22.65 20.93
CA ILE A 174 10.15 -22.83 21.32
C ILE A 174 9.46 -23.84 20.39
N LYS A 175 9.74 -23.80 19.10
CA LYS A 175 9.17 -24.73 18.11
C LYS A 175 9.64 -26.17 18.34
N LEU A 176 10.93 -26.36 18.63
CA LEU A 176 11.50 -27.67 18.99
C LEU A 176 10.89 -28.23 20.28
N MET A 177 10.62 -27.37 21.28
CA MET A 177 9.94 -27.76 22.52
C MET A 177 8.49 -28.21 22.30
N GLN A 178 7.82 -27.70 21.26
CA GLN A 178 6.45 -28.08 20.89
C GLN A 178 6.41 -29.37 20.05
N GLU A 179 7.41 -29.60 19.21
CA GLU A 179 7.49 -30.79 18.34
C GLU A 179 7.92 -32.06 19.10
N GLY A 180 8.66 -31.93 20.21
CA GLY A 180 9.09 -33.06 21.06
C GLY A 180 7.98 -33.77 21.86
N GLY A 181 6.75 -33.24 21.87
CA GLY A 181 5.62 -33.78 22.64
C GLY A 181 4.76 -34.82 21.91
N ASN A 182 5.03 -35.12 20.63
CA ASN A 182 4.15 -35.95 19.81
C ASN A 182 4.66 -37.40 19.68
N SER A 183 4.41 -38.22 20.71
CA SER A 183 4.23 -39.66 20.53
C SER A 183 3.27 -40.20 21.59
N LEU A 184 1.98 -40.23 21.23
CA LEU A 184 0.98 -41.24 21.60
C LEU A 184 -0.38 -40.79 21.07
N LYS A 185 -0.75 -41.30 19.89
CA LYS A 185 -2.14 -41.26 19.39
C LYS A 185 -3.01 -42.10 20.33
N THR A 186 -4.09 -41.53 20.87
CA THR A 186 -5.31 -42.29 21.17
C THR A 186 -6.54 -41.41 20.92
N GLU A 187 -7.54 -42.02 20.30
CA GLU A 187 -8.80 -41.46 19.85
C GLU A 187 -9.81 -41.14 20.97
N ILE A 188 -10.67 -40.15 20.69
CA ILE A 188 -12.07 -39.94 21.15
C ILE A 188 -12.34 -39.79 22.66
N ASN A 189 -12.63 -38.55 23.09
CA ASN A 189 -13.92 -38.13 23.66
C ASN A 189 -13.84 -36.71 24.24
N ALA A 190 -14.94 -35.97 24.13
CA ALA A 190 -15.12 -34.59 24.60
C ALA A 190 -14.47 -34.31 25.97
N VAL A 191 -13.57 -33.32 26.04
CA VAL A 191 -13.00 -32.87 27.31
C VAL A 191 -13.68 -31.57 27.74
N LYS A 192 -14.46 -31.71 28.81
CA LYS A 192 -15.00 -30.65 29.67
C LYS A 192 -13.86 -29.71 30.11
N TYR A 193 -14.06 -28.41 29.95
CA TYR A 193 -13.18 -27.39 30.52
C TYR A 193 -13.17 -27.49 32.05
N ASN A 194 -11.99 -27.66 32.64
CA ASN A 194 -11.82 -27.68 34.09
C ASN A 194 -11.75 -26.25 34.65
N LYS A 195 -12.67 -25.95 35.57
CA LYS A 195 -12.88 -24.68 36.27
C LYS A 195 -11.64 -24.19 37.04
N LYS A 196 -11.24 -22.93 36.80
CA LYS A 196 -10.76 -22.02 37.86
C LYS A 196 -11.28 -20.60 37.59
N ASN A 197 -12.21 -20.16 38.43
CA ASN A 197 -12.91 -18.89 38.35
C ASN A 197 -11.99 -17.73 38.74
N THR A 198 -11.54 -16.91 37.80
CA THR A 198 -11.22 -15.51 38.08
C THR A 198 -12.39 -14.63 37.65
N LYS A 199 -12.84 -13.76 38.56
CA LYS A 199 -13.93 -12.83 38.30
C LYS A 199 -13.39 -11.63 37.51
N PRO A 200 -13.92 -11.34 36.31
CA PRO A 200 -13.47 -10.19 35.53
C PRO A 200 -13.83 -8.87 36.23
N MET A 201 -13.08 -7.80 35.92
CA MET A 201 -13.27 -6.49 36.54
C MET A 201 -13.05 -5.33 35.56
N VAL A 202 -13.98 -4.36 35.52
CA VAL A 202 -13.87 -3.16 34.68
C VAL A 202 -13.95 -1.90 35.53
N LEU A 203 -13.03 -0.98 35.30
CA LEU A 203 -12.99 0.37 35.86
C LEU A 203 -13.39 1.38 34.79
N ASP A 204 -14.14 2.42 35.17
CA ASP A 204 -14.62 3.49 34.28
C ASP A 204 -13.91 4.81 34.61
N ALA A 205 -13.41 5.52 33.59
CA ALA A 205 -12.80 6.84 33.77
C ALA A 205 -13.86 7.97 33.78
N SER A 206 -13.89 8.77 34.85
CA SER A 206 -14.89 9.84 35.02
C SER A 206 -14.70 10.99 34.02
N SER A 207 -15.68 11.28 33.17
CA SER A 207 -15.62 12.42 32.22
C SER A 207 -14.31 12.48 31.43
N ALA A 208 -13.91 11.30 30.92
CA ALA A 208 -12.65 10.98 30.27
C ALA A 208 -11.93 12.12 29.53
N PHE A 209 -12.53 12.67 28.47
CA PHE A 209 -11.83 13.63 27.60
C PHE A 209 -11.42 14.90 28.35
N LEU A 210 -12.24 15.40 29.28
CA LEU A 210 -11.97 16.63 30.01
C LEU A 210 -10.80 16.51 31.00
N GLN A 211 -10.25 15.31 31.20
CA GLN A 211 -9.07 15.10 32.03
C GLN A 211 -7.76 15.46 31.30
N ILE A 212 -7.74 15.50 29.96
CA ILE A 212 -6.54 15.76 29.16
C ILE A 212 -6.33 17.28 28.96
N PRO A 213 -5.18 17.86 29.35
CA PRO A 213 -4.83 19.25 29.05
C PRO A 213 -4.63 19.49 27.56
N LEU A 214 -5.12 20.62 27.06
CA LEU A 214 -4.78 21.11 25.72
C LEU A 214 -3.57 22.04 25.78
N ALA A 215 -2.72 21.97 24.76
CA ALA A 215 -1.71 23.01 24.51
C ALA A 215 -2.40 24.34 24.20
N GLU A 216 -1.74 25.46 24.52
CA GLU A 216 -2.34 26.80 24.37
C GLU A 216 -2.80 27.08 22.92
N GLU A 217 -2.03 26.65 21.93
CA GLU A 217 -2.38 26.77 20.51
C GLU A 217 -3.65 25.98 20.15
N SER A 218 -3.74 24.73 20.62
CA SER A 218 -4.91 23.88 20.41
C SER A 218 -6.14 24.37 21.17
N SER A 219 -5.94 24.96 22.35
CA SER A 219 -7.00 25.58 23.14
C SER A 219 -7.66 26.74 22.38
N LYS A 220 -6.85 27.60 21.74
CA LYS A 220 -7.35 28.70 20.90
C LYS A 220 -8.19 28.21 19.71
N LEU A 221 -7.84 27.06 19.11
CA LEU A 221 -8.64 26.44 18.05
C LEU A 221 -9.97 25.90 18.56
N CYS A 222 -10.06 25.57 19.85
CA CYS A 222 -11.27 25.12 20.52
C CYS A 222 -12.06 26.30 21.13
N THR A 223 -12.02 27.48 20.51
CA THR A 223 -12.77 28.65 21.00
C THR A 223 -14.23 28.58 20.59
N ILE A 224 -15.12 28.73 21.57
CA ILE A 224 -16.56 28.89 21.36
C ILE A 224 -16.96 30.34 21.56
N ALA A 225 -17.91 30.79 20.74
CA ALA A 225 -18.55 32.08 20.89
C ALA A 225 -19.90 31.91 21.60
N THR A 226 -20.09 32.66 22.68
CA THR A 226 -21.35 32.73 23.42
C THR A 226 -21.88 34.17 23.39
N PRO A 227 -23.17 34.42 23.68
CA PRO A 227 -23.69 35.78 23.85
C PRO A 227 -22.96 36.60 24.94
N PHE A 228 -22.23 35.93 25.84
CA PHE A 228 -21.49 36.54 26.96
C PHE A 228 -19.97 36.59 26.74
N GLY A 229 -19.52 36.39 25.50
CA GLY A 229 -18.11 36.46 25.12
C GLY A 229 -17.57 35.18 24.52
N ARG A 230 -16.27 35.20 24.22
CA ARG A 230 -15.53 34.08 23.62
C ARG A 230 -14.74 33.35 24.71
N TYR A 231 -14.88 32.03 24.75
CA TYR A 231 -14.23 31.16 25.72
C TYR A 231 -13.50 30.05 24.98
N CYS A 232 -12.30 29.67 25.45
CA CYS A 232 -11.55 28.53 24.92
C CYS A 232 -11.55 27.37 25.90
N PHE A 233 -11.54 26.15 25.39
CA PHE A 233 -11.39 24.95 26.21
C PHE A 233 -9.94 24.78 26.65
N CYS A 234 -9.68 24.66 27.95
CA CYS A 234 -8.35 24.36 28.49
C CYS A 234 -8.05 22.84 28.53
N ARG A 235 -9.07 22.01 28.29
CA ARG A 235 -9.04 20.55 28.34
C ARG A 235 -9.74 19.98 27.11
N LEU A 236 -9.41 18.76 26.71
CA LEU A 236 -9.90 18.15 25.47
C LEU A 236 -11.45 18.04 25.48
N PRO A 237 -12.18 18.78 24.60
CA PRO A 237 -13.64 18.81 24.63
C PRO A 237 -14.26 17.60 23.94
N TYR A 238 -15.52 17.33 24.31
CA TYR A 238 -16.38 16.43 23.55
C TYR A 238 -16.77 17.04 22.19
N GLY A 239 -16.86 16.21 21.15
CA GLY A 239 -17.33 16.61 19.82
C GLY A 239 -16.25 16.84 18.76
N LEU A 240 -14.96 16.89 19.13
CA LEU A 240 -13.89 16.85 18.13
C LEU A 240 -13.71 15.42 17.61
N ALA A 241 -13.56 15.28 16.29
CA ALA A 241 -13.37 13.98 15.65
C ALA A 241 -12.13 13.23 16.15
N SER A 242 -11.08 13.95 16.56
CA SER A 242 -9.84 13.38 17.07
C SER A 242 -9.82 13.14 18.59
N SER A 243 -10.82 13.62 19.35
CA SER A 243 -10.83 13.46 20.82
C SER A 243 -10.73 12.00 21.28
N PRO A 244 -11.45 11.02 20.69
CA PRO A 244 -11.35 9.62 21.11
C PRO A 244 -9.96 9.02 20.89
N GLU A 245 -9.32 9.31 19.74
CA GLU A 245 -8.00 8.78 19.40
C GLU A 245 -6.91 9.35 20.30
N VAL A 246 -6.95 10.67 20.54
CA VAL A 246 -6.02 11.36 21.45
C VAL A 246 -6.17 10.83 22.88
N TYR A 247 -7.41 10.58 23.32
CA TYR A 247 -7.68 10.02 24.63
C TYR A 247 -7.17 8.58 24.78
N GLN A 248 -7.48 7.70 23.81
CA GLN A 248 -7.00 6.33 23.79
C GLN A 248 -5.48 6.28 23.90
N LYS A 249 -4.77 7.07 23.09
CA LYS A 249 -3.31 7.14 23.12
C LYS A 249 -2.76 7.61 24.46
N ALA A 250 -3.42 8.57 25.11
CA ALA A 250 -2.99 9.05 26.42
C ALA A 250 -3.17 7.98 27.51
N ILE A 251 -4.29 7.25 27.49
CA ILE A 251 -4.56 6.19 28.47
C ILE A 251 -3.66 4.96 28.23
N ASP A 252 -3.42 4.58 26.98
CA ASP A 252 -2.46 3.52 26.63
C ASP A 252 -1.05 3.84 27.14
N ASN A 253 -0.63 5.10 27.05
CA ASN A 253 0.65 5.55 27.60
C ASN A 253 0.68 5.51 29.14
N ILE A 254 -0.43 5.85 29.81
CA ILE A 254 -0.53 5.83 31.27
C ILE A 254 -0.36 4.41 31.83
N PHE A 255 -0.97 3.43 31.18
CA PHE A 255 -0.94 2.02 31.62
C PHE A 255 0.08 1.16 30.88
N SER A 256 0.91 1.77 30.02
CA SER A 256 1.97 1.09 29.28
C SER A 256 2.94 0.39 30.23
N GLY A 257 3.22 -0.89 29.97
CA GLY A 257 4.12 -1.72 30.78
C GLY A 257 3.45 -2.43 31.95
N LEU A 258 2.14 -2.28 32.17
CA LEU A 258 1.38 -3.09 33.10
C LEU A 258 0.76 -4.31 32.39
N GLU A 259 1.03 -5.51 32.88
CA GLU A 259 0.44 -6.74 32.34
C GLU A 259 -0.98 -6.99 32.85
N GLY A 260 -1.80 -7.65 32.02
CA GLY A 260 -3.16 -8.05 32.42
C GLY A 260 -4.17 -6.90 32.46
N ILE A 261 -3.97 -5.87 31.64
CA ILE A 261 -4.88 -4.75 31.46
C ILE A 261 -5.24 -4.65 29.98
N LEU A 262 -6.51 -4.39 29.71
CA LEU A 262 -7.01 -3.98 28.39
C LEU A 262 -7.77 -2.68 28.57
N VAL A 263 -7.43 -1.67 27.78
CA VAL A 263 -8.09 -0.37 27.83
C VAL A 263 -8.77 -0.12 26.50
N TYR A 264 -10.04 0.26 26.55
CA TYR A 264 -10.73 0.81 25.40
C TYR A 264 -11.48 2.08 25.79
N ILE A 265 -10.98 3.20 25.32
CA ILE A 265 -11.44 4.55 25.61
C ILE A 265 -11.58 4.71 27.13
N ASP A 266 -12.81 4.67 27.65
CA ASP A 266 -13.11 4.95 29.05
C ASP A 266 -13.14 3.68 29.92
N ASP A 267 -13.20 2.49 29.30
CA ASP A 267 -13.30 1.20 29.98
C ASP A 267 -11.90 0.56 30.16
N ILE A 268 -11.50 0.36 31.41
CA ILE A 268 -10.24 -0.29 31.80
C ILE A 268 -10.57 -1.68 32.37
N LEU A 269 -10.35 -2.73 31.59
CA LEU A 269 -10.51 -4.12 31.99
C LEU A 269 -9.22 -4.63 32.63
N VAL A 270 -9.33 -5.17 33.84
CA VAL A 270 -8.24 -5.83 34.57
C VAL A 270 -8.53 -7.33 34.67
N TYR A 271 -7.54 -8.17 34.36
CA TYR A 271 -7.68 -9.62 34.40
C TYR A 271 -6.44 -10.34 34.95
N GLY A 272 -6.64 -11.50 35.54
CA GLY A 272 -5.60 -12.35 36.14
C GLY A 272 -5.94 -13.83 36.04
N LYS A 273 -4.93 -14.71 36.11
CA LYS A 273 -5.12 -16.18 36.14
C LYS A 273 -5.50 -16.65 37.54
N THR A 274 -5.07 -15.93 38.58
CA THR A 274 -5.49 -16.13 39.97
C THR A 274 -6.06 -14.85 40.57
N GLU A 275 -6.80 -14.97 41.67
CA GLU A 275 -7.36 -13.82 42.37
C GLU A 275 -6.25 -12.94 42.95
N GLU A 276 -5.16 -13.55 43.43
CA GLU A 276 -4.00 -12.84 43.95
C GLU A 276 -3.28 -12.03 42.85
N GLU A 277 -3.08 -12.63 41.67
CA GLU A 277 -2.51 -11.96 40.51
C GLU A 277 -3.38 -10.79 40.05
N HIS A 278 -4.71 -10.99 40.03
CA HIS A 278 -5.67 -9.95 39.69
C HIS A 278 -5.61 -8.78 40.68
N ASP A 279 -5.59 -9.04 41.98
CA ASP A 279 -5.58 -8.00 43.01
C ASP A 279 -4.27 -7.19 43.01
N ILE A 280 -3.14 -7.84 42.71
CA ILE A 280 -1.85 -7.16 42.49
C ILE A 280 -1.95 -6.21 41.29
N ARG A 281 -2.47 -6.69 40.16
CA ARG A 281 -2.62 -5.87 38.94
C ARG A 281 -3.57 -4.70 39.16
N LEU A 282 -4.70 -4.94 39.80
CA LEU A 282 -5.66 -3.89 40.15
C LEU A 282 -5.00 -2.80 41.00
N LYS A 283 -4.24 -3.19 42.04
CA LYS A 283 -3.54 -2.22 42.87
C LYS A 283 -2.58 -1.37 42.03
N SER A 284 -1.83 -1.99 41.13
CA SER A 284 -0.95 -1.27 40.19
C SER A 284 -1.72 -0.29 39.30
N VAL A 285 -2.90 -0.66 38.79
CA VAL A 285 -3.76 0.23 38.00
C VAL A 285 -4.20 1.44 38.82
N LEU A 286 -4.69 1.21 40.05
CA LEU A 286 -5.18 2.28 40.92
C LEU A 286 -4.05 3.23 41.36
N ASP A 287 -2.87 2.69 41.67
CA ASP A 287 -1.70 3.48 42.04
C ASP A 287 -1.19 4.29 40.83
N MET A 288 -1.24 3.71 39.63
CA MET A 288 -0.86 4.41 38.40
C MET A 288 -1.85 5.53 38.04
N ALA A 289 -3.15 5.24 38.12
CA ALA A 289 -4.19 6.24 37.92
C ALA A 289 -4.05 7.41 38.91
N ARG A 290 -3.81 7.12 40.19
CA ARG A 290 -3.56 8.15 41.22
C ARG A 290 -2.32 8.99 40.91
N LYS A 291 -1.21 8.36 40.47
CA LYS A 291 0.04 9.07 40.14
C LYS A 291 -0.12 10.01 38.94
N GLN A 292 -0.93 9.63 37.95
CA GLN A 292 -1.18 10.45 36.75
C GLN A 292 -2.37 11.39 36.88
N GLY A 293 -3.07 11.39 38.03
CA GLY A 293 -4.25 12.22 38.26
C GLY A 293 -5.48 11.80 37.45
N LEU A 294 -5.55 10.54 37.02
CA LEU A 294 -6.71 9.98 36.33
C LEU A 294 -7.80 9.64 37.36
N ASN A 295 -8.96 10.28 37.24
CA ASN A 295 -10.11 10.05 38.10
C ASN A 295 -10.97 8.90 37.56
N LEU A 296 -11.24 7.92 38.41
CA LEU A 296 -12.08 6.76 38.12
C LEU A 296 -13.44 6.88 38.82
N SER A 297 -14.50 6.43 38.16
CA SER A 297 -15.86 6.46 38.68
C SER A 297 -16.14 5.22 39.53
N LYS A 298 -16.30 5.40 40.85
CA LYS A 298 -16.64 4.29 41.75
C LYS A 298 -18.02 3.69 41.45
N GLU A 299 -18.98 4.53 41.06
CA GLU A 299 -20.38 4.10 40.82
C GLU A 299 -20.53 3.32 39.52
N LYS A 300 -19.71 3.62 38.50
CA LYS A 300 -19.74 2.94 37.19
C LYS A 300 -18.79 1.76 37.11
N SER A 301 -17.77 1.72 37.97
CA SER A 301 -16.81 0.61 38.02
C SER A 301 -17.45 -0.66 38.58
N GLN A 302 -17.20 -1.80 37.93
CA GLN A 302 -17.72 -3.11 38.31
C GLN A 302 -16.60 -3.96 38.92
N ILE A 303 -16.57 -4.04 40.26
CA ILE A 303 -15.49 -4.65 41.04
C ILE A 303 -15.85 -6.08 41.48
N LYS A 304 -15.01 -7.07 41.12
CA LYS A 304 -15.12 -8.51 41.51
C LYS A 304 -16.51 -9.13 41.28
N VAL A 305 -17.15 -8.83 40.15
CA VAL A 305 -18.47 -9.39 39.79
C VAL A 305 -18.35 -10.67 38.96
N ASN A 306 -19.36 -11.54 39.01
CA ASN A 306 -19.33 -12.83 38.29
C ASN A 306 -19.45 -12.67 36.76
N SER A 307 -19.96 -11.53 36.30
CA SER A 307 -20.11 -11.18 34.89
C SER A 307 -19.91 -9.67 34.75
N VAL A 308 -19.09 -9.24 33.78
CA VAL A 308 -18.85 -7.83 33.48
C VAL A 308 -19.27 -7.52 32.04
N LYS A 309 -19.94 -6.39 31.85
CA LYS A 309 -20.18 -5.83 30.51
C LYS A 309 -18.93 -5.09 30.04
N TYR A 310 -18.35 -5.51 28.92
CA TYR A 310 -17.20 -4.85 28.28
C TYR A 310 -17.34 -4.90 26.77
N LEU A 311 -17.21 -3.76 26.09
CA LEU A 311 -17.34 -3.64 24.62
C LEU A 311 -18.64 -4.24 24.04
N GLY A 312 -19.71 -4.29 24.83
CA GLY A 312 -20.99 -4.86 24.43
C GLY A 312 -21.09 -6.39 24.53
N TYR A 313 -20.12 -7.04 25.17
CA TYR A 313 -20.15 -8.45 25.54
C TYR A 313 -20.23 -8.63 27.06
N ASN A 314 -20.77 -9.76 27.49
CA ASN A 314 -20.75 -10.22 28.88
C ASN A 314 -19.55 -11.15 29.06
N LEU A 315 -18.53 -10.68 29.78
CA LEU A 315 -17.38 -11.45 30.21
C LEU A 315 -17.72 -12.19 31.51
N THR A 316 -17.67 -13.52 31.47
CA THR A 316 -17.80 -14.35 32.68
C THR A 316 -16.52 -15.17 32.87
N SER A 317 -16.41 -15.84 34.02
CA SER A 317 -15.33 -16.81 34.25
C SER A 317 -15.38 -18.02 33.32
N GLU A 318 -16.47 -18.20 32.57
CA GLU A 318 -16.69 -19.30 31.62
C GLU A 318 -16.42 -18.89 30.16
N GLY A 319 -16.24 -17.60 29.88
CA GLY A 319 -15.90 -17.08 28.56
C GLY A 319 -16.66 -15.82 28.16
N LEU A 320 -16.65 -15.54 26.86
CA LEU A 320 -17.31 -14.39 26.25
C LEU A 320 -18.74 -14.79 25.83
N SER A 321 -19.75 -14.06 26.30
CA SER A 321 -21.14 -14.26 25.88
C SER A 321 -21.74 -12.97 25.32
N VAL A 322 -22.63 -13.08 24.34
CA VAL A 322 -23.30 -11.93 23.76
C VAL A 322 -24.25 -11.33 24.79
N ASN A 323 -24.27 -9.99 24.89
CA ASN A 323 -25.13 -9.31 25.85
C ASN A 323 -26.61 -9.61 25.58
N VAL A 324 -27.28 -10.22 26.55
CA VAL A 324 -28.71 -10.59 26.49
C VAL A 324 -29.60 -9.38 26.21
N ASP A 325 -29.21 -8.18 26.65
CA ASP A 325 -29.95 -6.94 26.38
C ASP A 325 -29.91 -6.58 24.89
N LYS A 326 -28.79 -6.83 24.20
CA LYS A 326 -28.69 -6.64 22.75
C LYS A 326 -29.50 -7.68 21.99
N ILE A 327 -29.51 -8.93 22.48
CA ILE A 327 -30.34 -10.00 21.91
C ILE A 327 -31.82 -9.67 22.09
N LYS A 328 -32.23 -9.22 23.28
CA LYS A 328 -33.60 -8.78 23.56
C LYS A 328 -34.02 -7.61 22.70
N ALA A 329 -33.16 -6.61 22.54
CA ALA A 329 -33.44 -5.45 21.69
C ALA A 329 -33.69 -5.85 20.23
N ILE A 330 -33.10 -6.96 19.75
CA ILE A 330 -33.33 -7.51 18.41
C ILE A 330 -34.55 -8.45 18.40
N SER A 331 -34.74 -9.29 19.43
CA SER A 331 -35.81 -10.28 19.46
C SER A 331 -37.18 -9.70 19.80
N GLU A 332 -37.22 -8.62 20.59
CA GLU A 332 -38.43 -7.87 20.95
C GLU A 332 -38.68 -6.71 19.96
N TYR A 333 -37.86 -6.62 18.91
CA TYR A 333 -37.93 -5.57 17.91
C TYR A 333 -39.21 -5.70 17.08
N LYS A 334 -40.04 -4.66 17.08
CA LYS A 334 -41.27 -4.61 16.28
C LYS A 334 -40.94 -4.17 14.86
N SER A 335 -41.49 -4.86 13.86
CA SER A 335 -41.35 -4.50 12.46
C SER A 335 -41.80 -3.05 12.22
N PRO A 336 -41.05 -2.25 11.44
CA PRO A 336 -41.37 -0.85 11.23
C PRO A 336 -42.62 -0.73 10.36
N GLU A 337 -43.53 0.16 10.74
CA GLU A 337 -44.78 0.37 9.98
C GLU A 337 -44.68 1.58 9.04
N ASN A 338 -43.61 2.38 9.16
CA ASN A 338 -43.44 3.57 8.33
C ASN A 338 -41.98 3.80 7.88
N LYS A 339 -41.85 4.61 6.83
CA LYS A 339 -40.57 4.93 6.17
C LYS A 339 -39.54 5.55 7.12
N ALA A 340 -39.98 6.32 8.13
CA ALA A 340 -39.07 6.98 9.06
C ALA A 340 -38.53 6.02 10.14
N GLU A 341 -39.28 4.97 10.48
CA GLU A 341 -38.83 3.86 11.34
C GLU A 341 -37.89 2.93 10.57
N LEU A 342 -38.22 2.60 9.32
CA LEU A 342 -37.37 1.79 8.44
C LEU A 342 -36.01 2.48 8.15
N GLN A 343 -35.98 3.80 7.95
CA GLN A 343 -34.72 4.55 7.80
C GLN A 343 -33.90 4.62 9.09
N ARG A 344 -34.54 4.45 10.26
CA ARG A 344 -33.84 4.30 11.55
C ARG A 344 -33.26 2.89 11.71
N GLU A 345 -33.87 1.88 11.08
CA GLU A 345 -33.36 0.49 11.00
C GLU A 345 -32.14 0.32 10.11
N GLU A 346 -32.11 0.99 8.95
CA GLU A 346 -30.91 1.01 8.09
C GLU A 346 -29.70 1.67 8.78
N ALA A 347 -29.92 2.37 9.89
CA ALA A 347 -28.90 3.00 10.74
C ALA A 347 -28.55 2.20 12.01
N ILE A 348 -28.94 0.91 12.13
CA ILE A 348 -28.44 0.04 13.21
C ILE A 348 -26.99 -0.36 12.91
N TYR A 349 -26.03 0.37 13.49
CA TYR A 349 -24.59 0.07 13.48
C TYR A 349 -24.22 -1.15 14.35
N VAL A 350 -24.84 -2.31 14.10
CA VAL A 350 -24.36 -3.60 14.64
C VAL A 350 -23.83 -4.44 13.47
N ALA A 351 -22.76 -3.95 12.86
CA ALA A 351 -22.00 -4.70 11.87
C ALA A 351 -20.49 -4.46 12.01
N ASP A 352 -19.94 -4.68 13.21
CA ASP A 352 -18.48 -4.84 13.42
C ASP A 352 -18.13 -5.94 14.45
N ALA A 353 -19.13 -6.61 15.02
CA ALA A 353 -18.93 -7.60 16.09
C ALA A 353 -18.84 -9.06 15.61
N LEU A 354 -19.41 -9.39 14.44
CA LEU A 354 -19.49 -10.78 13.94
C LEU A 354 -18.49 -11.12 12.83
N SER A 355 -17.63 -10.17 12.42
CA SER A 355 -16.59 -10.41 11.39
C SER A 355 -15.30 -11.05 11.95
N ARG A 356 -15.24 -11.36 13.26
CA ARG A 356 -14.02 -11.81 13.94
C ARG A 356 -14.10 -13.21 14.54
N ALA A 357 -14.67 -14.16 13.81
CA ALA A 357 -14.39 -15.58 14.04
C ALA A 357 -13.32 -16.03 13.01
N PRO A 358 -12.01 -16.05 13.38
CA PRO A 358 -10.99 -16.55 12.47
C PRO A 358 -11.11 -18.08 12.41
N GLY A 359 -11.65 -18.58 11.30
CA GLY A 359 -11.31 -19.93 10.83
C GLY A 359 -9.82 -20.00 10.54
N SER A 360 -9.20 -21.15 10.81
CA SER A 360 -7.76 -21.36 10.88
C SER A 360 -7.04 -21.37 9.52
N ASP A 361 -7.13 -20.30 8.73
CA ASP A 361 -6.28 -20.07 7.57
C ASP A 361 -6.00 -18.57 7.39
N VAL A 362 -4.75 -18.17 7.61
CA VAL A 362 -4.28 -16.78 7.56
C VAL A 362 -3.98 -16.39 6.11
N LEU A 363 -4.87 -15.63 5.47
CA LEU A 363 -4.57 -14.90 4.24
C LEU A 363 -4.05 -13.49 4.59
N ASN A 364 -2.74 -13.33 4.53
CA ASN A 364 -2.10 -12.01 4.51
C ASN A 364 -2.44 -11.30 3.20
N THR A 365 -3.35 -10.31 3.23
CA THR A 365 -3.47 -9.32 2.14
C THR A 365 -3.51 -7.90 2.73
N PRO A 366 -2.74 -6.94 2.17
CA PRO A 366 -2.85 -5.54 2.56
C PRO A 366 -4.28 -5.03 2.32
N PHE A 367 -4.77 -4.19 3.23
CA PHE A 367 -6.10 -3.58 3.28
C PHE A 367 -6.63 -2.99 1.95
N LEU A 368 -5.75 -2.73 0.97
CA LEU A 368 -6.10 -2.20 -0.36
C LEU A 368 -6.42 -3.27 -1.43
N GLU A 369 -6.06 -4.53 -1.21
CA GLU A 369 -6.44 -5.70 -2.04
C GLU A 369 -7.67 -6.44 -1.50
N ALA A 370 -7.94 -6.31 -0.19
CA ALA A 370 -9.05 -6.97 0.50
C ALA A 370 -10.39 -6.76 -0.20
N GLY A 371 -10.69 -5.54 -0.66
CA GLY A 371 -11.97 -5.23 -1.31
C GLY A 371 -12.19 -5.88 -2.68
N ALA A 372 -11.12 -6.22 -3.42
CA ALA A 372 -11.23 -6.92 -4.70
C ALA A 372 -11.31 -8.44 -4.47
N ALA A 373 -10.52 -8.96 -3.53
CA ALA A 373 -10.62 -10.32 -3.03
C ALA A 373 -11.98 -10.60 -2.40
N THR A 374 -12.61 -9.62 -1.74
CA THR A 374 -13.95 -9.75 -1.15
C THR A 374 -15.01 -9.98 -2.21
N VAL A 375 -14.94 -9.40 -3.41
CA VAL A 375 -16.00 -9.64 -4.42
C VAL A 375 -15.85 -11.00 -5.08
N HIS A 376 -14.61 -11.41 -5.42
CA HIS A 376 -14.38 -12.77 -5.93
C HIS A 376 -14.73 -13.80 -4.84
N ALA A 377 -14.23 -13.62 -3.62
CA ALA A 377 -14.56 -14.48 -2.49
C ALA A 377 -16.04 -14.42 -2.11
N VAL A 378 -16.79 -13.32 -2.21
CA VAL A 378 -18.23 -13.28 -1.90
C VAL A 378 -19.09 -13.91 -3.00
N LEU A 379 -18.59 -13.92 -4.25
CA LEU A 379 -19.22 -14.63 -5.36
C LEU A 379 -18.91 -16.14 -5.31
N THR A 380 -17.79 -16.55 -4.73
CA THR A 380 -17.37 -17.96 -4.63
C THR A 380 -17.32 -18.51 -3.19
N SER A 381 -17.76 -17.74 -2.19
CA SER A 381 -17.62 -18.06 -0.74
C SER A 381 -18.48 -19.23 -0.30
N SER A 382 -19.56 -19.49 -1.04
CA SER A 382 -20.42 -20.65 -0.81
C SER A 382 -20.50 -21.47 -2.08
N LYS A 383 -20.58 -22.79 -1.89
CA LYS A 383 -20.79 -23.74 -2.98
C LYS A 383 -22.02 -23.38 -3.81
N GLU A 384 -23.08 -22.93 -3.13
CA GLU A 384 -24.34 -22.49 -3.73
C GLU A 384 -24.21 -21.26 -4.66
N LYS A 385 -23.43 -20.23 -4.28
CA LYS A 385 -23.21 -19.06 -5.16
C LYS A 385 -22.29 -19.37 -6.34
N THR A 386 -21.35 -20.29 -6.14
CA THR A 386 -20.49 -20.78 -7.22
C THR A 386 -21.32 -21.58 -8.24
N GLU A 387 -22.23 -22.43 -7.76
CA GLU A 387 -23.20 -23.17 -8.59
C GLU A 387 -24.16 -22.22 -9.33
N GLN A 388 -24.65 -21.17 -8.68
CA GLN A 388 -25.47 -20.13 -9.33
C GLN A 388 -24.70 -19.38 -10.43
N LEU A 389 -23.43 -19.04 -10.19
CA LEU A 389 -22.59 -18.37 -11.19
C LEU A 389 -22.27 -19.30 -12.37
N GLN A 390 -22.05 -20.59 -12.12
CA GLN A 390 -21.89 -21.60 -13.16
C GLN A 390 -23.16 -21.75 -13.99
N GLN A 391 -24.32 -21.85 -13.35
CA GLN A 391 -25.61 -21.96 -14.03
C GLN A 391 -25.90 -20.70 -14.87
N ALA A 392 -25.71 -19.50 -14.30
CA ALA A 392 -25.89 -18.24 -15.00
C ALA A 392 -24.89 -18.05 -16.16
N THR A 393 -23.68 -18.62 -16.05
CA THR A 393 -22.70 -18.62 -17.15
C THR A 393 -23.12 -19.55 -18.29
N GLU A 394 -23.77 -20.67 -17.99
CA GLU A 394 -24.27 -21.62 -18.98
C GLU A 394 -25.53 -21.10 -19.70
N GLU A 395 -26.41 -20.43 -18.95
CA GLU A 395 -27.65 -19.83 -19.46
C GLU A 395 -27.41 -18.51 -20.21
N ASP A 396 -26.25 -17.87 -20.03
CA ASP A 396 -25.87 -16.65 -20.74
C ASP A 396 -25.54 -16.95 -22.22
N PRO A 397 -26.34 -16.45 -23.18
CA PRO A 397 -26.14 -16.76 -24.61
C PRO A 397 -24.78 -16.31 -25.14
N GLU A 398 -24.22 -15.21 -24.62
CA GLU A 398 -22.93 -14.67 -25.06
C GLU A 398 -21.79 -15.56 -24.57
N LEU A 399 -21.81 -15.91 -23.28
CA LEU A 399 -20.75 -16.69 -22.64
C LEU A 399 -20.78 -18.16 -23.05
N SER A 400 -21.96 -18.73 -23.27
CA SER A 400 -22.11 -20.08 -23.80
C SER A 400 -21.47 -20.21 -25.19
N MET A 401 -21.64 -19.22 -26.06
CA MET A 401 -20.96 -19.18 -27.36
C MET A 401 -19.43 -19.04 -27.23
N VAL A 402 -18.94 -18.17 -26.33
CA VAL A 402 -17.50 -18.06 -26.04
C VAL A 402 -16.91 -19.38 -25.55
N LYS A 403 -17.65 -20.11 -24.70
CA LYS A 403 -17.24 -21.43 -24.19
C LYS A 403 -17.16 -22.48 -25.28
N THR A 404 -18.10 -22.47 -26.23
CA THR A 404 -18.07 -23.35 -27.41
C THR A 404 -16.86 -23.03 -28.29
N TYR A 405 -16.58 -21.75 -28.57
CA TYR A 405 -15.41 -21.34 -29.37
C TYR A 405 -14.06 -21.62 -28.69
N LEU A 406 -14.01 -21.67 -27.36
CA LEU A 406 -12.80 -22.12 -26.65
C LEU A 406 -12.54 -23.63 -26.80
N LYS A 407 -13.60 -24.44 -26.99
CA LYS A 407 -13.49 -25.90 -27.17
C LYS A 407 -13.28 -26.30 -28.63
N GLU A 408 -14.05 -25.70 -29.54
CA GLU A 408 -14.09 -26.07 -30.96
C GLU A 408 -13.14 -25.22 -31.82
N GLY A 409 -12.64 -24.11 -31.27
CA GLY A 409 -11.81 -23.14 -31.96
C GLY A 409 -12.61 -21.91 -32.39
N TRP A 410 -11.93 -20.77 -32.40
CA TRP A 410 -12.52 -19.50 -32.85
C TRP A 410 -12.63 -19.47 -34.39
N PRO A 411 -13.66 -18.82 -34.96
CA PRO A 411 -13.77 -18.61 -36.40
C PRO A 411 -12.54 -17.92 -36.99
N SER A 412 -12.28 -18.11 -38.28
CA SER A 412 -11.10 -17.55 -38.97
C SER A 412 -11.15 -16.01 -39.16
N SER A 413 -12.34 -15.39 -39.04
CA SER A 413 -12.51 -13.93 -39.16
C SER A 413 -13.57 -13.42 -38.18
N ILE A 414 -13.33 -12.22 -37.64
CA ILE A 414 -14.24 -11.50 -36.73
C ILE A 414 -15.62 -11.25 -37.34
N GLN A 415 -15.72 -11.23 -38.68
CA GLN A 415 -16.98 -11.01 -39.40
C GLN A 415 -17.96 -12.18 -39.24
N HIS A 416 -17.46 -13.38 -38.97
CA HIS A 416 -18.27 -14.58 -38.72
C HIS A 416 -18.78 -14.67 -37.28
N LEU A 417 -18.45 -13.70 -36.41
CA LEU A 417 -18.97 -13.62 -35.05
C LEU A 417 -20.25 -12.79 -35.00
N THR A 418 -21.17 -13.27 -34.17
CA THR A 418 -22.33 -12.51 -33.74
C THR A 418 -21.89 -11.22 -33.02
N PRO A 419 -22.59 -10.09 -33.21
CA PRO A 419 -22.24 -8.80 -32.60
C PRO A 419 -21.95 -8.86 -31.10
N GLU A 420 -22.66 -9.73 -30.39
CA GLU A 420 -22.60 -9.91 -28.95
C GLU A 420 -21.28 -10.54 -28.48
N VAL A 421 -20.66 -11.38 -29.31
CA VAL A 421 -19.40 -12.09 -28.97
C VAL A 421 -18.15 -11.35 -29.47
N ARG A 422 -18.32 -10.41 -30.41
CA ARG A 422 -17.21 -9.58 -30.94
C ARG A 422 -16.33 -8.91 -29.89
N PRO A 423 -16.84 -8.40 -28.75
CA PRO A 423 -15.99 -7.80 -27.71
C PRO A 423 -14.91 -8.73 -27.16
N TYR A 424 -15.13 -10.06 -27.21
CA TYR A 424 -14.19 -11.05 -26.72
C TYR A 424 -13.13 -11.45 -27.75
N TRP A 425 -13.25 -11.03 -29.01
CA TRP A 425 -12.33 -11.43 -30.08
C TRP A 425 -10.88 -10.98 -29.84
N ASN A 426 -10.68 -9.73 -29.39
CA ASN A 426 -9.35 -9.16 -29.17
C ASN A 426 -8.65 -9.74 -27.94
N ILE A 427 -9.41 -10.35 -27.03
CA ILE A 427 -8.91 -10.90 -25.77
C ILE A 427 -8.95 -12.43 -25.75
N LYS A 428 -9.37 -13.07 -26.85
CA LYS A 428 -9.62 -14.52 -26.93
C LYS A 428 -8.45 -15.41 -26.51
N SER A 429 -7.21 -14.96 -26.72
CA SER A 429 -6.00 -15.69 -26.36
C SER A 429 -5.75 -15.74 -24.84
N GLU A 430 -6.36 -14.83 -24.09
CA GLU A 430 -6.23 -14.73 -22.63
C GLU A 430 -7.42 -15.32 -21.88
N ILE A 431 -8.48 -15.72 -22.60
CA ILE A 431 -9.67 -16.33 -22.01
C ILE A 431 -9.42 -17.82 -21.78
N HIS A 432 -9.72 -18.30 -20.58
CA HIS A 432 -9.69 -19.72 -20.26
C HIS A 432 -10.93 -20.15 -19.47
N HIS A 433 -11.22 -21.44 -19.55
CA HIS A 433 -12.35 -22.09 -18.89
C HIS A 433 -11.83 -22.96 -17.74
N TYR A 434 -12.42 -22.81 -16.56
CA TYR A 434 -12.11 -23.62 -15.38
C TYR A 434 -13.39 -23.86 -14.56
N GLU A 435 -13.68 -25.12 -14.24
CA GLU A 435 -14.84 -25.54 -13.43
C GLU A 435 -16.16 -24.83 -13.80
N GLY A 436 -16.51 -24.79 -15.09
CA GLY A 436 -17.76 -24.20 -15.56
C GLY A 436 -17.78 -22.67 -15.67
N LEU A 437 -16.72 -22.00 -15.25
CA LEU A 437 -16.57 -20.54 -15.29
C LEU A 437 -15.58 -20.08 -16.36
N LEU A 438 -15.69 -18.83 -16.80
CA LEU A 438 -14.79 -18.19 -17.75
C LEU A 438 -13.94 -17.12 -17.07
N PHE A 439 -12.66 -17.06 -17.43
CA PHE A 439 -11.68 -16.15 -16.86
C PHE A 439 -10.88 -15.44 -17.94
N LEU A 440 -10.52 -14.18 -17.71
CA LEU A 440 -9.58 -13.40 -18.51
C LEU A 440 -8.34 -13.09 -17.67
N GLY A 441 -7.29 -13.90 -17.83
CA GLY A 441 -6.19 -13.93 -16.86
C GLY A 441 -6.71 -14.25 -15.45
N ARG A 442 -6.44 -13.41 -14.44
CA ARG A 442 -6.95 -13.63 -13.07
C ARG A 442 -8.36 -13.08 -12.81
N ARG A 443 -9.06 -12.58 -13.84
CA ARG A 443 -10.35 -11.90 -13.71
C ARG A 443 -11.50 -12.81 -14.11
N THR A 444 -12.52 -12.94 -13.26
CA THR A 444 -13.71 -13.72 -13.59
C THR A 444 -14.60 -12.95 -14.56
N ILE A 445 -15.03 -13.62 -15.64
CA ILE A 445 -15.97 -13.06 -16.60
C ILE A 445 -17.39 -13.24 -16.05
N ILE A 446 -18.14 -12.15 -15.89
CA ILE A 446 -19.44 -12.17 -15.21
C ILE A 446 -20.61 -12.21 -16.22
N PRO A 447 -21.55 -13.18 -16.08
CA PRO A 447 -22.74 -13.28 -16.93
C PRO A 447 -23.67 -12.10 -16.72
N LYS A 448 -24.40 -11.72 -17.77
CA LYS A 448 -25.26 -10.54 -17.81
C LYS A 448 -26.27 -10.50 -16.66
N ALA A 449 -26.85 -11.65 -16.31
CA ALA A 449 -27.82 -11.80 -15.22
C ALA A 449 -27.27 -11.39 -13.85
N MET A 450 -25.95 -11.50 -13.63
CA MET A 450 -25.32 -11.22 -12.33
C MET A 450 -24.59 -9.87 -12.28
N ARG A 451 -24.49 -9.15 -13.41
CA ARG A 451 -23.75 -7.88 -13.47
C ARG A 451 -24.32 -6.82 -12.52
N GLU A 452 -25.65 -6.73 -12.40
CA GLU A 452 -26.31 -5.75 -11.52
C GLU A 452 -26.00 -6.03 -10.04
N GLU A 453 -26.10 -7.28 -9.61
CA GLU A 453 -25.74 -7.70 -8.25
C GLU A 453 -24.27 -7.40 -7.94
N VAL A 454 -23.37 -7.69 -8.89
CA VAL A 454 -21.94 -7.45 -8.76
C VAL A 454 -21.63 -5.95 -8.70
N LEU A 455 -22.28 -5.13 -9.51
CA LEU A 455 -22.15 -3.67 -9.48
C LEU A 455 -22.61 -3.11 -8.13
N MET A 456 -23.75 -3.58 -7.61
CA MET A 456 -24.26 -3.16 -6.30
C MET A 456 -23.27 -3.51 -5.18
N LYS A 457 -22.67 -4.72 -5.23
CA LYS A 457 -21.62 -5.13 -4.29
C LYS A 457 -20.35 -4.29 -4.39
N LEU A 458 -19.91 -3.94 -5.61
CA LEU A 458 -18.75 -3.06 -5.82
C LEU A 458 -18.99 -1.65 -5.26
N HIS A 459 -20.25 -1.20 -5.29
CA HIS A 459 -20.70 0.11 -4.85
C HIS A 459 -20.94 0.24 -3.34
N VAL A 460 -20.98 -0.87 -2.60
CA VAL A 460 -21.23 -0.88 -1.15
C VAL A 460 -20.33 0.14 -0.44
N ALA A 461 -20.93 0.88 0.50
CA ALA A 461 -20.32 1.97 1.26
C ALA A 461 -19.94 3.23 0.45
N HIS A 462 -20.51 3.43 -0.74
CA HIS A 462 -20.43 4.69 -1.51
C HIS A 462 -18.99 5.23 -1.67
N GLN A 463 -18.04 4.34 -1.93
CA GLN A 463 -16.60 4.63 -1.83
C GLN A 463 -16.03 5.49 -2.99
N GLY A 464 -16.89 6.03 -3.85
CA GLY A 464 -16.52 6.82 -5.01
C GLY A 464 -16.05 6.01 -6.23
N ILE A 465 -16.13 6.65 -7.40
CA ILE A 465 -15.88 6.01 -8.71
C ILE A 465 -14.49 5.38 -8.85
N THR A 466 -13.45 6.06 -8.36
CA THR A 466 -12.06 5.60 -8.46
C THR A 466 -11.82 4.33 -7.64
N SER A 467 -12.48 4.20 -6.48
CA SER A 467 -12.40 2.99 -5.65
C SER A 467 -13.12 1.81 -6.33
N CYS A 468 -14.34 2.02 -6.83
CA CYS A 468 -15.11 0.99 -7.54
C CYS A 468 -14.37 0.46 -8.78
N GLN A 469 -13.82 1.37 -9.59
CA GLN A 469 -13.04 1.02 -10.77
C GLN A 469 -11.75 0.25 -10.42
N ARG A 470 -11.01 0.71 -9.40
CA ARG A 470 -9.78 0.04 -8.95
C ARG A 470 -10.06 -1.37 -8.45
N LYS A 471 -11.15 -1.59 -7.70
CA LYS A 471 -11.56 -2.91 -7.22
C LYS A 471 -11.91 -3.86 -8.36
N ALA A 472 -12.72 -3.41 -9.31
CA ALA A 472 -13.20 -4.26 -10.40
C ALA A 472 -12.09 -4.62 -11.39
N LYS A 473 -11.17 -3.69 -11.68
CA LYS A 473 -10.12 -3.83 -12.71
C LYS A 473 -9.25 -5.09 -12.54
N ASN A 474 -9.03 -5.54 -11.30
CA ASN A 474 -8.11 -6.63 -10.98
C ASN A 474 -8.79 -8.00 -10.80
N THR A 475 -10.11 -8.05 -10.63
CA THR A 475 -10.82 -9.30 -10.26
C THR A 475 -11.99 -9.66 -11.15
N LEU A 476 -12.60 -8.70 -11.85
CA LEU A 476 -13.80 -8.91 -12.64
C LEU A 476 -13.62 -8.41 -14.06
N TYR A 477 -14.36 -9.01 -14.98
CA TYR A 477 -14.39 -8.57 -16.35
C TYR A 477 -15.78 -8.78 -16.98
N TRP A 478 -16.24 -7.78 -17.73
CA TRP A 478 -17.22 -7.93 -18.81
C TRP A 478 -17.07 -6.72 -19.75
N PRO A 479 -17.57 -6.81 -20.99
CA PRO A 479 -17.55 -5.69 -21.92
C PRO A 479 -18.24 -4.45 -21.31
N ASN A 480 -17.56 -3.30 -21.32
CA ASN A 480 -18.05 -2.02 -20.78
C ASN A 480 -18.16 -1.90 -19.24
N LEU A 481 -17.54 -2.81 -18.47
CA LEU A 481 -17.46 -2.75 -17.00
C LEU A 481 -17.22 -1.33 -16.42
N MET A 482 -16.28 -0.59 -17.01
CA MET A 482 -15.91 0.75 -16.50
C MET A 482 -17.02 1.78 -16.67
N GLU A 483 -17.78 1.70 -17.77
CA GLU A 483 -18.90 2.59 -18.07
C GLU A 483 -20.12 2.23 -17.22
N ASP A 484 -20.35 0.94 -16.97
CA ASP A 484 -21.42 0.48 -16.08
C ASP A 484 -21.18 0.91 -14.63
N ILE A 485 -19.93 0.85 -14.15
CA ILE A 485 -19.56 1.39 -12.83
C ILE A 485 -19.80 2.90 -12.77
N LYS A 486 -19.42 3.63 -13.82
CA LYS A 486 -19.59 5.08 -13.89
C LYS A 486 -21.07 5.46 -13.82
N LYS A 487 -21.92 4.86 -14.66
CA LYS A 487 -23.38 5.08 -14.66
C LYS A 487 -23.99 4.78 -13.30
N MET A 488 -23.59 3.68 -12.65
CA MET A 488 -24.11 3.30 -11.35
C MET A 488 -23.76 4.33 -10.25
N VAL A 489 -22.54 4.89 -10.26
CA VAL A 489 -22.14 5.95 -9.31
C VAL A 489 -22.82 7.29 -9.63
N GLU A 490 -23.01 7.62 -10.91
CA GLU A 490 -23.72 8.82 -11.38
C GLU A 490 -25.20 8.80 -11.00
N CYS A 491 -25.85 7.63 -11.09
CA CYS A 491 -27.25 7.43 -10.70
C CYS A 491 -27.46 7.32 -9.18
N CYS A 492 -26.39 7.24 -8.38
CA CYS A 492 -26.51 7.08 -6.93
C CYS A 492 -26.66 8.42 -6.20
N GLN A 493 -27.85 8.67 -5.62
CA GLN A 493 -28.15 9.88 -4.85
C GLN A 493 -27.16 10.14 -3.71
N THR A 494 -26.74 9.12 -2.97
CA THR A 494 -25.75 9.26 -1.88
C THR A 494 -24.38 9.67 -2.42
N CYS A 495 -23.89 9.01 -3.48
CA CYS A 495 -22.62 9.38 -4.11
C CYS A 495 -22.66 10.81 -4.68
N GLN A 496 -23.79 11.23 -5.24
CA GLN A 496 -23.98 12.61 -5.72
C GLN A 496 -24.03 13.62 -4.57
N ALA A 497 -24.69 13.29 -3.46
CA ALA A 497 -24.81 14.18 -2.29
C ALA A 497 -23.48 14.39 -1.54
N TYR A 498 -22.62 13.37 -1.51
CA TYR A 498 -21.31 13.40 -0.84
C TYR A 498 -20.13 13.52 -1.80
N GLN A 499 -20.38 13.81 -3.08
CA GLN A 499 -19.32 14.11 -4.03
C GLN A 499 -18.55 15.33 -3.52
N ARG A 500 -17.21 15.25 -3.49
CA ARG A 500 -16.36 16.35 -3.01
C ARG A 500 -16.71 17.64 -3.77
N SER A 501 -17.45 18.52 -3.12
CA SER A 501 -17.50 19.92 -3.46
C SER A 501 -16.07 20.45 -3.29
N ASN A 502 -15.50 21.06 -4.34
CA ASN A 502 -14.23 21.76 -4.24
C ASN A 502 -14.35 22.76 -3.08
N THR A 503 -13.66 22.48 -1.98
CA THR A 503 -13.59 23.38 -0.84
C THR A 503 -12.94 24.66 -1.34
N ARG A 504 -13.63 25.81 -1.27
CA ARG A 504 -13.03 27.10 -1.65
C ARG A 504 -11.77 27.27 -0.81
N GLN A 505 -10.61 27.17 -1.46
CA GLN A 505 -9.35 27.48 -0.81
C GLN A 505 -9.38 28.95 -0.37
N PRO A 506 -8.77 29.31 0.77
CA PRO A 506 -8.62 30.71 1.13
C PRO A 506 -7.93 31.46 -0.01
N LEU A 507 -8.50 32.60 -0.42
CA LEU A 507 -7.92 33.46 -1.44
C LEU A 507 -6.51 33.87 -1.00
N ILE A 508 -5.50 33.37 -1.69
CA ILE A 508 -4.13 33.83 -1.53
C ILE A 508 -4.04 35.16 -2.32
N PRO A 509 -3.80 36.31 -1.66
CA PRO A 509 -3.61 37.55 -2.39
C PRO A 509 -2.34 37.46 -3.23
N HIS A 510 -2.48 37.65 -4.54
CA HIS A 510 -1.34 37.82 -5.43
C HIS A 510 -0.70 39.20 -5.19
N GLU A 511 0.62 39.31 -5.35
CA GLU A 511 1.31 40.60 -5.34
C GLU A 511 0.74 41.49 -6.45
N VAL A 512 0.33 42.71 -6.09
CA VAL A 512 -0.15 43.69 -7.08
C VAL A 512 1.07 44.17 -7.88
N PRO A 513 1.07 44.07 -9.22
CA PRO A 513 2.20 44.51 -10.05
C PRO A 513 2.49 45.99 -9.82
N THR A 514 3.73 46.43 -10.05
CA THR A 514 4.13 47.82 -9.77
C THR A 514 3.93 48.74 -10.98
N LEU A 515 3.79 48.16 -12.18
CA LEU A 515 3.60 48.91 -13.43
C LEU A 515 2.34 48.47 -14.17
N PRO A 516 1.66 49.40 -14.88
CA PRO A 516 0.59 49.04 -15.82
C PRO A 516 1.11 48.10 -16.90
N TRP A 517 0.28 47.11 -17.27
CA TRP A 517 0.54 46.15 -18.34
C TRP A 517 1.72 45.20 -18.08
N GLU A 518 2.15 45.07 -16.82
CA GLU A 518 3.15 44.10 -16.36
C GLU A 518 2.53 42.70 -16.30
N ASN A 519 1.48 42.53 -15.48
CA ASN A 519 0.69 41.30 -15.44
C ASN A 519 -0.72 41.54 -15.99
N ILE A 520 -1.14 40.66 -16.90
CA ILE A 520 -2.50 40.68 -17.46
C ILE A 520 -3.26 39.39 -17.14
N GLY A 521 -4.54 39.51 -16.85
CA GLY A 521 -5.48 38.39 -16.82
C GLY A 521 -6.20 38.29 -18.16
N ILE A 522 -6.36 37.07 -18.67
CA ILE A 522 -7.08 36.82 -19.93
C ILE A 522 -8.21 35.85 -19.64
N ASP A 523 -9.44 36.19 -20.01
CA ASP A 523 -10.61 35.34 -19.82
C ASP A 523 -11.61 35.51 -20.99
N PHE A 524 -12.60 34.63 -21.06
CA PHE A 524 -13.69 34.73 -22.02
C PHE A 524 -14.96 35.25 -21.35
N LEU A 525 -15.55 36.27 -21.96
CA LEU A 525 -16.82 36.83 -21.55
C LEU A 525 -17.91 36.49 -22.58
N TYR A 526 -19.09 36.15 -22.08
CA TYR A 526 -20.29 35.87 -22.88
C TYR A 526 -21.32 36.96 -22.64
N VAL A 527 -21.70 37.68 -23.69
CA VAL A 527 -22.73 38.73 -23.59
C VAL A 527 -23.69 38.59 -24.76
N ASN A 528 -24.98 38.41 -24.47
CA ASN A 528 -26.07 38.37 -25.48
C ASN A 528 -25.85 37.34 -26.62
N GLY A 529 -25.24 36.20 -26.31
CA GLY A 529 -24.96 35.13 -27.30
C GLY A 529 -23.68 35.33 -28.11
N ASP A 530 -22.96 36.43 -27.90
CA ASP A 530 -21.66 36.69 -28.49
C ASP A 530 -20.52 36.37 -27.50
N GLU A 531 -19.43 35.82 -28.03
CA GLU A 531 -18.21 35.53 -27.27
C GLU A 531 -17.17 36.65 -27.42
N PHE A 532 -16.54 37.02 -26.30
CA PHE A 532 -15.50 38.03 -26.25
C PHE A 532 -14.28 37.51 -25.49
N LEU A 533 -13.10 37.87 -25.96
CA LEU A 533 -11.84 37.75 -25.25
C LEU A 533 -11.61 39.02 -24.44
N GLN A 534 -11.56 38.87 -23.11
CA GLN A 534 -11.31 39.94 -22.17
C GLN A 534 -9.84 39.87 -21.71
N VAL A 535 -9.15 41.00 -21.73
CA VAL A 535 -7.80 41.18 -21.20
C VAL A 535 -7.85 42.26 -20.14
N ILE A 536 -7.38 41.98 -18.93
CA ILE A 536 -7.43 42.87 -17.77
C ILE A 536 -6.01 43.13 -17.29
N ASP A 537 -5.61 44.40 -17.19
CA ASP A 537 -4.38 44.78 -16.52
C ASP A 537 -4.52 44.67 -15.00
N TYR A 538 -3.64 43.92 -14.34
CA TYR A 538 -3.72 43.69 -12.90
C TYR A 538 -3.35 44.91 -12.06
N HIS A 539 -2.56 45.85 -12.59
CA HIS A 539 -2.21 47.09 -11.89
C HIS A 539 -3.32 48.15 -12.03
N SER A 540 -3.63 48.59 -13.26
CA SER A 540 -4.60 49.68 -13.49
C SER A 540 -6.07 49.24 -13.50
N LYS A 541 -6.33 47.93 -13.53
CA LYS A 541 -7.68 47.34 -13.74
C LYS A 541 -8.32 47.75 -15.08
N PHE A 542 -7.52 48.26 -16.02
CA PHE A 542 -7.99 48.54 -17.38
C PHE A 542 -8.41 47.24 -18.07
N ILE A 543 -9.56 47.29 -18.74
CA ILE A 543 -10.15 46.13 -19.42
C ILE A 543 -10.19 46.42 -20.92
N GLU A 544 -9.57 45.55 -21.70
CA GLU A 544 -9.69 45.52 -23.14
C GLU A 544 -10.49 44.28 -23.55
N VAL A 545 -11.46 44.46 -24.45
CA VAL A 545 -12.38 43.40 -24.87
C VAL A 545 -12.37 43.29 -26.37
N LYS A 546 -12.33 42.05 -26.87
CA LYS A 546 -12.34 41.77 -28.29
C LYS A 546 -13.32 40.66 -28.64
N LYS A 547 -14.27 40.94 -29.51
CA LYS A 547 -15.21 39.93 -30.00
C LYS A 547 -14.45 38.82 -30.74
N VAL A 548 -14.72 37.57 -30.39
CA VAL A 548 -14.10 36.39 -31.02
C VAL A 548 -15.17 35.50 -31.64
N SER A 549 -14.91 34.99 -32.84
CA SER A 549 -15.79 34.05 -33.53
C SER A 549 -15.36 32.59 -33.38
N SER A 550 -14.18 32.34 -32.79
CA SER A 550 -13.62 31.01 -32.58
C SER A 550 -12.65 31.02 -31.39
N LYS A 551 -12.59 29.88 -30.70
CA LYS A 551 -11.68 29.63 -29.56
C LYS A 551 -10.45 28.82 -29.92
N THR A 552 -10.18 28.60 -31.21
CA THR A 552 -8.96 27.90 -31.63
C THR A 552 -7.72 28.69 -31.21
N ALA A 553 -6.67 27.97 -30.82
CA ALA A 553 -5.43 28.57 -30.35
C ALA A 553 -4.85 29.59 -31.35
N GLU A 554 -4.89 29.28 -32.66
CA GLU A 554 -4.42 30.17 -33.72
C GLU A 554 -5.17 31.51 -33.76
N TYR A 555 -6.50 31.46 -33.61
CA TYR A 555 -7.35 32.64 -33.65
C TYR A 555 -7.13 33.52 -32.41
N ILE A 556 -7.03 32.91 -31.23
CA ILE A 556 -6.77 33.62 -29.97
C ILE A 556 -5.37 34.24 -29.96
N VAL A 557 -4.36 33.54 -30.47
CA VAL A 557 -3.00 34.10 -30.62
C VAL A 557 -3.00 35.31 -31.55
N SER A 558 -3.73 35.27 -32.66
CA SER A 558 -3.89 36.43 -33.56
C SER A 558 -4.60 37.60 -32.86
N ALA A 559 -5.64 37.31 -32.09
CA ALA A 559 -6.40 38.30 -31.33
C ALA A 559 -5.52 38.99 -30.28
N LEU A 560 -4.76 38.23 -29.49
CA LEU A 560 -3.82 38.73 -28.48
C LEU A 560 -2.65 39.50 -29.09
N LYS A 561 -2.10 39.04 -30.21
CA LYS A 561 -1.04 39.77 -30.93
C LYS A 561 -1.47 41.18 -31.35
N GLN A 562 -2.75 41.39 -31.68
CA GLN A 562 -3.25 42.73 -31.99
C GLN A 562 -3.34 43.60 -30.74
N ILE A 563 -3.78 43.04 -29.61
CA ILE A 563 -3.83 43.73 -28.31
C ILE A 563 -2.40 44.11 -27.85
N PHE A 564 -1.45 43.18 -27.97
CA PHE A 564 -0.05 43.43 -27.60
C PHE A 564 0.67 44.38 -28.58
N ARG A 565 0.16 44.61 -29.79
CA ARG A 565 0.67 45.68 -30.67
C ARG A 565 0.28 47.06 -30.15
N THR A 566 -0.89 47.19 -29.54
CA THR A 566 -1.39 48.46 -29.00
C THR A 566 -0.68 48.83 -27.70
N HIS A 567 -0.53 47.87 -26.79
CA HIS A 567 -0.06 48.12 -25.42
C HIS A 567 1.37 47.62 -25.14
N GLY A 568 1.97 46.87 -26.07
CA GLY A 568 3.22 46.17 -25.86
C GLY A 568 3.02 44.76 -25.34
N ILE A 569 4.10 43.98 -25.35
CA ILE A 569 4.13 42.63 -24.77
C ILE A 569 4.25 42.79 -23.24
N PRO A 570 3.35 42.20 -22.44
CA PRO A 570 3.46 42.19 -20.98
C PRO A 570 4.81 41.63 -20.52
N ARG A 571 5.36 42.15 -19.43
CA ARG A 571 6.75 41.90 -19.00
C ARG A 571 6.89 40.78 -17.99
#